data_AF-A0A9W7ESG1-F1
#
_entry.id   AF-A0A9W7ESG1-F1
#
_cell.length_a   1.000
_cell.length_b   1.000
_cell.length_c   1.000
_cell.angle_alpha   90.00
_cell.angle_beta   90.00
_cell.angle_gamma   90.00
#
_symmetry.space_group_name_H-M   'P 1'
#
loop_
_entity.id
_entity.type
_entity.pdbx_description
1 polymer ?
#
loop_
_entity_poly.entity_id
_entity_poly.type
_entity_poly.pdbx_seq_one_letter_code
_entity_poly.pdbx_strand_id
1 'polypeptide(L)'
;MEEYDELSAGPNEEGILDLSHNAWAELPDQLFNFASRILSLDLSHNKLVEIEADFGKLFVLSHLNLEGNMITQIHTNLGKCVRLKTINLNKNRIGEIPSDIGNCTLLEEFHCADNFITTLPPTFGNVVALRILDLRNNKLTFLPPEIAKIPTITEVHCEGNDELSMVPNDMRNDSDMVIWALRLHRDHQAKVEVKVAHYEELEEKARESEETRLRLKDGMSTILEEVKTLEEGRPTTYINLKEKTRRMAKRIKCTIS
;
A
#
# COMPACT_ATOMS: atom_id res chain seq x y z
N MET A 1 12.15 -19.40 -34.37
CA MET A 1 11.25 -18.74 -35.35
C MET A 1 9.78 -19.04 -35.07
N GLU A 2 9.44 -19.85 -34.05
CA GLU A 2 8.06 -20.17 -33.64
C GLU A 2 7.60 -19.43 -32.36
N GLU A 3 8.46 -18.64 -31.70
CA GLU A 3 8.16 -18.01 -30.40
C GLU A 3 7.12 -16.87 -30.43
N TYR A 4 6.67 -16.43 -31.61
CA TYR A 4 5.86 -15.22 -31.75
C TYR A 4 4.59 -15.40 -32.60
N ASP A 5 4.21 -16.63 -32.94
CA ASP A 5 3.03 -16.90 -33.77
C ASP A 5 1.73 -16.40 -33.12
N GLU A 6 1.69 -16.30 -31.79
CA GLU A 6 0.52 -15.83 -31.04
C GLU A 6 0.27 -14.32 -31.16
N LEU A 7 1.32 -13.52 -31.39
CA LEU A 7 1.16 -12.09 -31.66
C LEU A 7 0.69 -11.79 -33.08
N SER A 8 0.69 -12.77 -33.97
CA SER A 8 0.25 -12.59 -35.36
C SER A 8 -1.23 -12.19 -35.45
N ALA A 9 -2.05 -12.67 -34.50
CA ALA A 9 -3.47 -12.33 -34.42
C ALA A 9 -3.73 -10.93 -33.85
N GLY A 10 -2.83 -10.43 -32.99
CA GLY A 10 -3.02 -9.18 -32.25
C GLY A 10 -4.25 -9.21 -31.31
N PRO A 11 -4.65 -8.06 -30.74
CA PRO A 11 -5.84 -7.97 -29.90
C PRO A 11 -7.12 -8.18 -30.73
N ASN A 12 -8.14 -8.78 -30.10
CA ASN A 12 -9.47 -8.96 -30.69
C ASN A 12 -10.22 -7.62 -30.90
N GLU A 13 -11.47 -7.67 -31.39
CA GLU A 13 -12.29 -6.47 -31.63
C GLU A 13 -12.60 -5.68 -30.35
N GLU A 14 -12.60 -6.34 -29.19
CA GLU A 14 -12.80 -5.73 -27.88
C GLU A 14 -11.50 -5.20 -27.25
N GLY A 15 -10.37 -5.32 -27.95
CA GLY A 15 -9.07 -4.89 -27.44
C GLY A 15 -8.45 -5.83 -26.41
N ILE A 16 -8.92 -7.07 -26.32
CA ILE A 16 -8.37 -8.09 -25.43
C ILE A 16 -7.26 -8.84 -26.16
N LEU A 17 -6.12 -8.97 -25.51
CA LEU A 17 -4.98 -9.77 -25.95
C LEU A 17 -4.59 -10.72 -24.82
N ASP A 18 -4.72 -12.02 -25.08
CA ASP A 18 -4.35 -13.09 -24.16
C ASP A 18 -3.05 -13.74 -24.66
N LEU A 19 -2.01 -13.62 -23.84
CA LEU A 19 -0.69 -14.23 -24.01
C LEU A 19 -0.32 -15.04 -22.75
N SER A 20 -1.32 -15.48 -21.99
CA SER A 20 -1.12 -16.26 -20.78
C SER A 20 -0.61 -17.67 -21.09
N HIS A 21 0.12 -18.28 -20.15
CA HIS A 21 0.60 -19.68 -20.23
C HIS A 21 1.60 -20.01 -21.37
N ASN A 22 2.30 -19.02 -21.92
CA ASN A 22 3.15 -19.20 -23.10
C ASN A 22 4.67 -19.10 -22.81
N ALA A 23 5.03 -19.20 -21.52
CA ALA A 23 6.40 -19.21 -21.03
C ALA A 23 7.28 -18.00 -21.44
N TRP A 24 6.67 -16.86 -21.77
CA TRP A 24 7.33 -15.61 -22.14
C TRP A 24 8.34 -15.17 -21.07
N ALA A 25 9.62 -15.04 -21.45
CA ALA A 25 10.65 -14.48 -20.56
C ALA A 25 10.84 -12.97 -20.78
N GLU A 26 10.72 -12.53 -22.02
CA GLU A 26 10.79 -11.13 -22.48
C GLU A 26 9.65 -10.90 -23.47
N LEU A 27 9.15 -9.68 -23.56
CA LEU A 27 8.09 -9.32 -24.51
C LEU A 27 8.67 -8.72 -25.79
N PRO A 28 8.12 -9.05 -26.96
CA PRO A 28 8.55 -8.48 -28.22
C PRO A 28 8.11 -7.03 -28.36
N ASP A 29 8.96 -6.21 -28.99
CA ASP A 29 8.61 -4.84 -29.40
C ASP A 29 7.30 -4.79 -30.21
N GLN A 30 7.01 -5.84 -30.99
CA GLN A 30 5.80 -5.95 -31.80
C GLN A 30 4.50 -5.87 -30.99
N LEU A 31 4.51 -6.30 -29.73
CA LEU A 31 3.35 -6.16 -28.83
C LEU A 31 2.90 -4.70 -28.74
N PHE A 32 3.87 -3.79 -28.63
CA PHE A 32 3.60 -2.36 -28.43
C PHE A 32 3.16 -1.65 -29.71
N ASN A 33 3.22 -2.31 -30.89
CA ASN A 33 2.59 -1.80 -32.11
C ASN A 33 1.06 -1.75 -31.98
N PHE A 34 0.48 -2.56 -31.08
CA PHE A 34 -0.96 -2.57 -30.79
C PHE A 34 -1.34 -1.68 -29.60
N ALA A 35 -0.44 -0.79 -29.16
CA ALA A 35 -0.61 0.02 -27.96
C ALA A 35 -1.90 0.85 -27.89
N SER A 36 -2.45 1.25 -29.04
CA SER A 36 -3.72 2.00 -29.12
C SER A 36 -4.98 1.12 -29.14
N ARG A 37 -4.82 -0.21 -29.21
CA ARG A 37 -5.90 -1.20 -29.32
C ARG A 37 -6.02 -2.09 -28.09
N ILE A 38 -4.94 -2.32 -27.35
CA ILE A 38 -4.95 -3.22 -26.19
C ILE A 38 -5.60 -2.55 -24.98
N LEU A 39 -6.85 -2.93 -24.69
CA LEU A 39 -7.61 -2.53 -23.51
C LEU A 39 -7.44 -3.52 -22.35
N SER A 40 -7.23 -4.80 -22.65
CA SER A 40 -6.99 -5.86 -21.67
C SER A 40 -5.82 -6.71 -22.13
N LEU A 41 -4.82 -6.86 -21.28
CA LEU A 41 -3.63 -7.66 -21.55
C LEU A 41 -3.49 -8.74 -20.48
N ASP A 42 -3.62 -10.00 -20.89
CA ASP A 42 -3.31 -11.14 -20.02
C ASP A 42 -1.93 -11.70 -20.36
N LEU A 43 -1.02 -11.62 -19.40
CA LEU A 43 0.34 -12.14 -19.43
C LEU A 43 0.58 -13.09 -18.25
N SER A 44 -0.49 -13.59 -17.62
CA SER A 44 -0.38 -14.48 -16.48
C SER A 44 0.28 -15.81 -16.82
N HIS A 45 0.89 -16.44 -15.80
CA HIS A 45 1.53 -17.74 -15.90
C HIS A 45 2.62 -17.82 -16.98
N ASN A 46 3.45 -16.78 -17.05
CA ASN A 46 4.64 -16.70 -17.89
C ASN A 46 5.93 -16.73 -17.05
N LYS A 47 7.05 -16.28 -17.60
CA LYS A 47 8.37 -16.23 -16.95
C LYS A 47 8.97 -14.83 -16.94
N LEU A 48 8.13 -13.79 -17.03
CA LEU A 48 8.57 -12.39 -17.07
C LEU A 48 9.29 -12.04 -15.76
N VAL A 49 10.41 -11.34 -15.88
CA VAL A 49 11.27 -10.96 -14.73
C VAL A 49 11.11 -9.50 -14.33
N GLU A 50 10.59 -8.67 -15.23
CA GLU A 50 10.31 -7.25 -14.98
C GLU A 50 9.13 -6.75 -15.81
N ILE A 51 8.56 -5.61 -15.37
CA ILE A 51 7.67 -4.78 -16.20
C ILE A 51 8.52 -3.67 -16.80
N GLU A 52 8.80 -3.77 -18.09
CA GLU A 52 9.72 -2.88 -18.80
C GLU A 52 9.12 -1.48 -19.05
N ALA A 53 9.99 -0.55 -19.48
CA ALA A 53 9.63 0.83 -19.78
C ALA A 53 8.54 0.96 -20.85
N ASP A 54 8.44 -0.01 -21.75
CA ASP A 54 7.54 0.01 -22.90
C ASP A 54 6.07 -0.26 -22.55
N PHE A 55 5.77 -0.80 -21.37
CA PHE A 55 4.39 -0.84 -20.86
C PHE A 55 3.75 0.54 -20.81
N GLY A 56 4.56 1.60 -20.61
CA GLY A 56 4.07 2.98 -20.65
C GLY A 56 3.55 3.44 -22.03
N LYS A 57 3.78 2.68 -23.10
CA LYS A 57 3.18 2.90 -24.42
C LYS A 57 1.72 2.48 -24.45
N LEU A 58 1.27 1.56 -23.59
CA LEU A 58 -0.10 1.02 -23.55
C LEU A 58 -1.09 1.99 -22.87
N PHE A 59 -1.17 3.23 -23.34
CA PHE A 59 -1.92 4.31 -22.69
C PHE A 59 -3.45 4.12 -22.65
N VAL A 60 -4.01 3.17 -23.44
CA VAL A 60 -5.44 2.81 -23.38
C VAL A 60 -5.72 1.60 -22.48
N LEU A 61 -4.70 0.95 -21.93
CA LEU A 61 -4.82 -0.27 -21.13
C LEU A 61 -5.68 -0.01 -19.89
N SER A 62 -6.67 -0.88 -19.70
CA SER A 62 -7.63 -0.84 -18.59
C SER A 62 -7.45 -2.03 -17.65
N HIS A 63 -7.05 -3.19 -18.16
CA HIS A 63 -6.84 -4.40 -17.34
C HIS A 63 -5.50 -5.02 -17.68
N LEU A 64 -4.70 -5.29 -16.65
CA LEU A 64 -3.39 -5.93 -16.79
C LEU A 64 -3.30 -7.10 -15.82
N ASN A 65 -3.17 -8.31 -16.36
CA ASN A 65 -2.94 -9.52 -15.58
C ASN A 65 -1.52 -10.03 -15.81
N LEU A 66 -0.74 -10.09 -14.74
CA LEU A 66 0.65 -10.54 -14.69
C LEU A 66 0.85 -11.59 -13.58
N GLU A 67 -0.24 -12.21 -13.11
CA GLU A 67 -0.20 -13.21 -12.06
C GLU A 67 0.75 -14.37 -12.41
N GLY A 68 1.50 -14.87 -11.43
CA GLY A 68 2.26 -16.12 -11.60
C GLY A 68 3.44 -16.00 -12.55
N ASN A 69 4.13 -14.85 -12.53
CA ASN A 69 5.39 -14.61 -13.23
C ASN A 69 6.58 -14.62 -12.24
N MET A 70 7.75 -14.13 -12.67
CA MET A 70 8.95 -13.99 -11.83
C MET A 70 9.33 -12.51 -11.65
N ILE A 71 8.35 -11.60 -11.72
CA ILE A 71 8.58 -10.16 -11.75
C ILE A 71 9.23 -9.72 -10.45
N THR A 72 10.37 -9.05 -10.56
CA THR A 72 11.13 -8.49 -9.43
C THR A 72 11.09 -6.97 -9.39
N GLN A 73 10.95 -6.35 -10.56
CA GLN A 73 10.99 -4.90 -10.73
C GLN A 73 9.85 -4.43 -11.62
N ILE A 74 9.32 -3.25 -11.27
CA ILE A 74 8.29 -2.55 -12.06
C ILE A 74 8.89 -1.21 -12.47
N HIS A 75 9.00 -0.99 -13.78
CA HIS A 75 9.47 0.30 -14.28
C HIS A 75 8.43 1.41 -14.03
N THR A 76 8.90 2.61 -13.70
CA THR A 76 8.07 3.80 -13.37
C THR A 76 7.07 4.18 -14.46
N ASN A 77 7.44 3.93 -15.73
CA ASN A 77 6.56 4.14 -16.89
C ASN A 77 5.22 3.40 -16.83
N LEU A 78 5.04 2.38 -15.99
CA LEU A 78 3.72 1.78 -15.79
C LEU A 78 2.69 2.83 -15.34
N GLY A 79 3.11 3.86 -14.59
CA GLY A 79 2.26 4.99 -14.19
C GLY A 79 1.75 5.87 -15.35
N LYS A 80 2.24 5.67 -16.58
CA LYS A 80 1.69 6.33 -17.79
C LYS A 80 0.38 5.69 -18.26
N CYS A 81 0.07 4.47 -17.81
CA CYS A 81 -1.18 3.78 -18.11
C CYS A 81 -2.31 4.32 -17.22
N VAL A 82 -2.63 5.61 -17.38
CA VAL A 82 -3.58 6.35 -16.53
C VAL A 82 -5.03 5.85 -16.62
N ARG A 83 -5.32 4.95 -17.58
CA ARG A 83 -6.64 4.32 -17.77
C ARG A 83 -6.77 2.96 -17.09
N LEU A 84 -5.71 2.46 -16.43
CA LEU A 84 -5.74 1.21 -15.71
C LEU A 84 -6.83 1.25 -14.63
N LYS A 85 -7.62 0.19 -14.60
CA LYS A 85 -8.70 -0.09 -13.64
C LYS A 85 -8.38 -1.29 -12.77
N THR A 86 -7.74 -2.30 -13.33
CA THR A 86 -7.36 -3.51 -12.61
C THR A 86 -5.93 -3.89 -12.94
N ILE A 87 -5.14 -4.16 -11.91
CA ILE A 87 -3.81 -4.74 -12.02
C ILE A 87 -3.76 -5.99 -11.13
N ASN A 88 -3.40 -7.13 -11.71
CA ASN A 88 -3.10 -8.36 -10.97
C ASN A 88 -1.62 -8.71 -11.10
N LEU A 89 -0.90 -8.64 -9.99
CA LEU A 89 0.52 -8.94 -9.83
C LEU A 89 0.75 -10.09 -8.82
N ASN A 90 -0.30 -10.84 -8.50
CA ASN A 90 -0.21 -11.92 -7.52
C ASN A 90 0.87 -12.94 -7.88
N LYS A 91 1.48 -13.58 -6.88
CA LYS A 91 2.45 -14.67 -7.07
C LYS A 91 3.63 -14.26 -7.97
N ASN A 92 4.28 -13.15 -7.62
CA ASN A 92 5.50 -12.69 -8.25
C ASN A 92 6.63 -12.60 -7.20
N ARG A 93 7.70 -11.85 -7.49
CA ARG A 93 8.85 -11.64 -6.60
C ARG A 93 9.13 -10.16 -6.37
N ILE A 94 8.08 -9.34 -6.39
CA ILE A 94 8.18 -7.89 -6.38
C ILE A 94 8.58 -7.44 -4.98
N GLY A 95 9.66 -6.64 -4.87
CA GLY A 95 10.12 -6.05 -3.62
C GLY A 95 9.59 -4.65 -3.34
N GLU A 96 9.35 -3.88 -4.42
CA GLU A 96 8.97 -2.47 -4.34
C GLU A 96 7.94 -2.12 -5.42
N ILE A 97 7.01 -1.23 -5.07
CA ILE A 97 6.03 -0.65 -5.99
C ILE A 97 6.46 0.80 -6.30
N PRO A 98 6.63 1.19 -7.57
CA PRO A 98 7.07 2.53 -7.92
C PRO A 98 6.02 3.58 -7.54
N SER A 99 6.48 4.76 -7.14
CA SER A 99 5.60 5.87 -6.74
C SER A 99 4.67 6.34 -7.86
N ASP A 100 5.05 6.15 -9.12
CA ASP A 100 4.26 6.48 -10.30
C ASP A 100 2.95 5.69 -10.43
N ILE A 101 2.75 4.59 -9.69
CA ILE A 101 1.42 3.94 -9.60
C ILE A 101 0.36 4.92 -9.06
N GLY A 102 0.76 5.92 -8.27
CA GLY A 102 -0.12 7.00 -7.84
C GLY A 102 -0.72 7.84 -8.97
N ASN A 103 -0.21 7.74 -10.20
CA ASN A 103 -0.77 8.40 -11.39
C ASN A 103 -1.97 7.66 -11.99
N CYS A 104 -2.16 6.38 -11.67
CA CYS A 104 -3.27 5.57 -12.16
C CYS A 104 -4.56 5.86 -11.36
N THR A 105 -5.06 7.09 -11.43
CA THR A 105 -6.17 7.58 -10.59
C THR A 105 -7.52 6.87 -10.82
N LEU A 106 -7.64 6.12 -11.94
CA LEU A 106 -8.80 5.31 -12.29
C LEU A 106 -8.69 3.84 -11.83
N LEU A 107 -7.59 3.46 -11.16
CA LEU A 107 -7.37 2.09 -10.69
C LEU A 107 -8.37 1.77 -9.58
N GLU A 108 -9.20 0.77 -9.81
CA GLU A 108 -10.27 0.29 -8.93
C GLU A 108 -9.82 -0.92 -8.11
N GLU A 109 -8.95 -1.76 -8.66
CA GLU A 109 -8.47 -2.99 -8.03
C GLU A 109 -6.96 -3.18 -8.22
N PHE A 110 -6.26 -3.42 -7.12
CA PHE A 110 -4.83 -3.72 -7.12
C PHE A 110 -4.55 -4.99 -6.32
N HIS A 111 -4.20 -6.05 -7.02
CA HIS A 111 -3.89 -7.35 -6.44
C HIS A 111 -2.38 -7.60 -6.51
N CYS A 112 -1.70 -7.76 -5.38
CA CYS A 112 -0.28 -8.07 -5.32
C CYS A 112 0.09 -9.02 -4.18
N ALA A 113 -0.84 -9.94 -3.86
CA ALA A 113 -0.61 -11.00 -2.90
C ALA A 113 0.56 -11.92 -3.31
N ASP A 114 1.15 -12.60 -2.33
CA ASP A 114 2.24 -13.56 -2.54
C ASP A 114 3.45 -12.93 -3.27
N ASN A 115 3.98 -11.85 -2.71
CA ASN A 115 5.16 -11.13 -3.20
C ASN A 115 6.14 -10.86 -2.04
N PHE A 116 7.16 -10.02 -2.27
CA PHE A 116 8.15 -9.62 -1.26
C PHE A 116 8.07 -8.13 -0.91
N ILE A 117 6.91 -7.51 -1.09
CA ILE A 117 6.74 -6.06 -0.92
C ILE A 117 6.94 -5.69 0.54
N THR A 118 7.82 -4.70 0.78
CA THR A 118 8.16 -4.23 2.14
C THR A 118 7.40 -2.98 2.57
N THR A 119 7.00 -2.16 1.62
CA THR A 119 6.19 -0.94 1.82
C THR A 119 5.48 -0.55 0.52
N LEU A 120 4.47 0.31 0.63
CA LEU A 120 3.86 1.01 -0.51
C LEU A 120 4.27 2.49 -0.50
N PRO A 121 4.40 3.12 -1.68
CA PRO A 121 4.72 4.54 -1.74
C PRO A 121 3.56 5.40 -1.21
N PRO A 122 3.81 6.54 -0.53
CA PRO A 122 2.74 7.44 -0.06
C PRO A 122 1.82 7.95 -1.18
N THR A 123 2.33 8.01 -2.41
CA THR A 123 1.56 8.38 -3.61
C THR A 123 0.40 7.43 -3.91
N PHE A 124 0.34 6.24 -3.28
CA PHE A 124 -0.80 5.33 -3.39
C PHE A 124 -2.11 5.97 -2.88
N GLY A 125 -2.03 6.97 -1.99
CA GLY A 125 -3.20 7.76 -1.59
C GLY A 125 -3.83 8.60 -2.72
N ASN A 126 -3.15 8.77 -3.85
CA ASN A 126 -3.67 9.48 -5.03
C ASN A 126 -4.55 8.58 -5.91
N VAL A 127 -4.57 7.27 -5.65
CA VAL A 127 -5.40 6.30 -6.39
C VAL A 127 -6.84 6.36 -5.88
N VAL A 128 -7.51 7.48 -6.17
CA VAL A 128 -8.78 7.88 -5.55
C VAL A 128 -9.98 7.00 -5.92
N ALA A 129 -9.86 6.16 -6.95
CA ALA A 129 -10.89 5.21 -7.37
C ALA A 129 -10.71 3.79 -6.78
N LEU A 130 -9.63 3.55 -6.02
CA LEU A 130 -9.30 2.21 -5.52
C LEU A 130 -10.36 1.71 -4.53
N ARG A 131 -10.83 0.49 -4.75
CA ARG A 131 -11.84 -0.19 -3.94
C ARG A 131 -11.26 -1.40 -3.23
N ILE A 132 -10.44 -2.17 -3.94
CA ILE A 132 -9.84 -3.41 -3.45
C ILE A 132 -8.32 -3.29 -3.52
N LEU A 133 -7.68 -3.50 -2.37
CA LEU A 133 -6.23 -3.58 -2.23
C LEU A 133 -5.86 -4.90 -1.55
N ASP A 134 -5.27 -5.81 -2.32
CA ASP A 134 -4.82 -7.11 -1.82
C ASP A 134 -3.29 -7.16 -1.70
N LEU A 135 -2.82 -7.21 -0.46
CA LEU A 135 -1.41 -7.22 -0.06
C LEU A 135 -1.05 -8.47 0.74
N ARG A 136 -1.87 -9.53 0.66
CA ARG A 136 -1.66 -10.74 1.46
C ARG A 136 -0.29 -11.37 1.20
N ASN A 137 0.27 -12.02 2.21
CA ASN A 137 1.50 -12.80 2.12
C ASN A 137 2.66 -12.02 1.48
N ASN A 138 2.92 -10.82 1.99
CA ASN A 138 4.06 -9.98 1.63
C ASN A 138 5.04 -9.86 2.81
N LYS A 139 5.98 -8.91 2.73
CA LYS A 139 6.94 -8.58 3.79
C LYS A 139 6.72 -7.16 4.31
N LEU A 140 5.46 -6.71 4.33
CA LEU A 140 5.14 -5.33 4.70
C LEU A 140 5.58 -5.08 6.14
N THR A 141 6.38 -4.04 6.32
CA THR A 141 6.76 -3.52 7.64
C THR A 141 5.86 -2.34 8.04
N PHE A 142 5.34 -1.64 7.03
CA PHE A 142 4.55 -0.43 7.15
C PHE A 142 3.56 -0.31 5.99
N LEU A 143 2.43 0.36 6.24
CA LEU A 143 1.45 0.76 5.25
C LEU A 143 1.28 2.30 5.32
N PRO A 144 1.39 3.01 4.19
CA PRO A 144 1.25 4.47 4.18
C PRO A 144 -0.16 4.86 4.68
N PRO A 145 -0.27 5.73 5.71
CA PRO A 145 -1.56 6.22 6.20
C PRO A 145 -2.36 7.00 5.15
N GLU A 146 -1.71 7.43 4.06
CA GLU A 146 -2.33 7.98 2.86
C GLU A 146 -3.40 7.08 2.24
N ILE A 147 -3.30 5.75 2.37
CA ILE A 147 -4.34 4.82 1.90
C ILE A 147 -5.70 5.13 2.54
N ALA A 148 -5.71 5.57 3.80
CA ALA A 148 -6.94 5.98 4.48
C ALA A 148 -7.56 7.29 3.98
N LYS A 149 -6.90 8.01 3.06
CA LYS A 149 -7.44 9.19 2.37
C LYS A 149 -8.28 8.80 1.15
N ILE A 150 -8.13 7.58 0.63
CA ILE A 150 -8.88 7.10 -0.53
C ILE A 150 -10.35 6.97 -0.14
N PRO A 151 -11.27 7.69 -0.81
CA PRO A 151 -12.68 7.72 -0.40
C PRO A 151 -13.44 6.44 -0.78
N THR A 152 -12.98 5.72 -1.79
CA THR A 152 -13.65 4.54 -2.35
C THR A 152 -13.14 3.21 -1.78
N ILE A 153 -12.08 3.22 -0.96
CA ILE A 153 -11.46 2.00 -0.46
C ILE A 153 -12.45 1.27 0.48
N THR A 154 -12.74 0.02 0.15
CA THR A 154 -13.67 -0.82 0.92
C THR A 154 -12.98 -2.08 1.43
N GLU A 155 -11.97 -2.57 0.70
CA GLU A 155 -11.29 -3.81 1.01
C GLU A 155 -9.79 -3.60 1.04
N VAL A 156 -9.17 -3.93 2.19
CA VAL A 156 -7.72 -3.91 2.37
C VAL A 156 -7.32 -5.21 3.05
N HIS A 157 -6.77 -6.13 2.28
CA HIS A 157 -6.32 -7.43 2.75
C HIS A 157 -4.81 -7.37 2.97
N CYS A 158 -4.35 -7.63 4.20
CA CYS A 158 -2.92 -7.56 4.55
C CYS A 158 -2.46 -8.72 5.45
N GLU A 159 -3.19 -9.83 5.44
CA GLU A 159 -2.81 -11.06 6.15
C GLU A 159 -1.46 -11.59 5.68
N GLY A 160 -0.77 -12.38 6.52
CA GLY A 160 0.53 -12.97 6.16
C GLY A 160 1.72 -11.99 6.09
N ASN A 161 1.57 -10.75 6.56
CA ASN A 161 2.64 -9.75 6.66
C ASN A 161 3.24 -9.68 8.07
N ASP A 162 3.98 -10.69 8.51
CA ASP A 162 4.38 -10.84 9.92
C ASP A 162 5.12 -9.62 10.51
N GLU A 163 5.81 -8.84 9.69
CA GLU A 163 6.58 -7.65 10.10
C GLU A 163 5.73 -6.37 10.22
N LEU A 164 4.44 -6.40 9.83
CA LEU A 164 3.56 -5.23 9.82
C LEU A 164 3.11 -4.84 11.23
N SER A 165 3.95 -4.11 11.96
CA SER A 165 3.72 -3.78 13.37
C SER A 165 2.54 -2.83 13.62
N MET A 166 2.20 -2.00 12.62
CA MET A 166 1.20 -0.94 12.77
C MET A 166 -0.24 -1.47 12.77
N VAL A 167 -0.48 -2.62 12.13
CA VAL A 167 -1.77 -3.33 12.11
C VAL A 167 -1.57 -4.69 12.78
N PRO A 168 -2.12 -4.90 13.98
CA PRO A 168 -2.01 -6.17 14.70
C PRO A 168 -2.56 -7.35 13.88
N ASN A 169 -1.94 -8.53 13.97
CA ASN A 169 -2.32 -9.72 13.19
C ASN A 169 -3.82 -10.03 13.22
N ASP A 170 -4.44 -9.96 14.40
CA ASP A 170 -5.87 -10.26 14.60
C ASP A 170 -6.83 -9.28 13.92
N MET A 171 -6.34 -8.12 13.48
CA MET A 171 -7.11 -7.11 12.76
C MET A 171 -6.96 -7.19 11.24
N ARG A 172 -5.96 -7.91 10.73
CA ARG A 172 -5.58 -7.88 9.32
C ARG A 172 -6.58 -8.57 8.38
N ASN A 173 -7.48 -9.38 8.94
CA ASN A 173 -8.54 -10.08 8.21
C ASN A 173 -9.85 -9.30 8.12
N ASP A 174 -9.91 -8.10 8.72
CA ASP A 174 -11.07 -7.24 8.72
C ASP A 174 -10.68 -5.88 8.14
N SER A 175 -11.10 -5.63 6.90
CA SER A 175 -10.81 -4.41 6.15
C SER A 175 -11.18 -3.14 6.93
N ASP A 176 -12.30 -3.14 7.67
CA ASP A 176 -12.72 -1.96 8.44
C ASP A 176 -11.75 -1.68 9.58
N MET A 177 -11.24 -2.74 10.23
CA MET A 177 -10.23 -2.65 11.28
C MET A 177 -8.88 -2.17 10.72
N VAL A 178 -8.48 -2.65 9.54
CA VAL A 178 -7.26 -2.19 8.85
C VAL A 178 -7.37 -0.70 8.51
N ILE A 179 -8.47 -0.30 7.86
CA ILE A 179 -8.72 1.09 7.48
C ILE A 179 -8.79 1.98 8.73
N TRP A 180 -9.44 1.52 9.80
CA TRP A 180 -9.46 2.23 11.08
C TRP A 180 -8.05 2.43 11.65
N ALA A 181 -7.20 1.39 11.63
CA ALA A 181 -5.82 1.51 12.10
C ALA A 181 -5.04 2.54 11.28
N LEU A 182 -5.17 2.53 9.95
CA LEU A 182 -4.53 3.52 9.06
C LEU A 182 -5.00 4.95 9.36
N ARG A 183 -6.31 5.15 9.56
CA ARG A 183 -6.88 6.45 9.95
C ARG A 183 -6.33 6.92 11.29
N LEU A 184 -6.26 6.03 12.28
CA LEU A 184 -5.71 6.36 13.60
C LEU A 184 -4.24 6.79 13.50
N HIS A 185 -3.42 6.04 12.75
CA HIS A 185 -2.02 6.38 12.53
C HIS A 185 -1.86 7.73 11.83
N ARG A 186 -2.66 8.01 10.79
CA ARG A 186 -2.67 9.31 10.10
C ARG A 186 -2.99 10.46 11.07
N ASP A 187 -4.06 10.32 11.84
CA ASP A 187 -4.52 11.38 12.74
C ASP A 187 -3.56 11.57 13.93
N HIS A 188 -2.92 10.49 14.39
CA HIS A 188 -1.86 10.55 15.39
C HIS A 188 -0.61 11.25 14.85
N GLN A 189 -0.16 10.88 13.65
CA GLN A 189 0.98 11.52 13.00
C GLN A 189 0.76 13.02 12.85
N ALA A 190 -0.41 13.44 12.37
CA ALA A 190 -0.75 14.87 12.25
C ALA A 190 -0.72 15.60 13.61
N LYS A 191 -1.21 14.97 14.69
CA LYS A 191 -1.15 15.55 16.05
C LYS A 191 0.28 15.63 16.59
N VAL A 192 1.09 14.61 16.33
CA VAL A 192 2.51 14.59 16.74
C VAL A 192 3.29 15.66 15.99
N GLU A 193 3.09 15.81 14.68
CA GLU A 193 3.75 16.84 13.86
C GLU A 193 3.48 18.26 14.40
N VAL A 194 2.23 18.59 14.74
CA VAL A 194 1.87 19.88 15.35
C VAL A 194 2.57 20.09 16.70
N LYS A 195 2.66 19.04 17.52
CA LYS A 195 3.32 19.10 18.84
C LYS A 195 4.83 19.26 18.72
N VAL A 196 5.47 18.54 17.79
CA VAL A 196 6.91 18.64 17.53
C VAL A 196 7.25 20.05 17.04
N ALA A 197 6.50 20.60 16.09
CA ALA A 197 6.69 21.98 15.63
C ALA A 197 6.57 22.99 16.79
N HIS A 198 5.56 22.83 17.65
CA HIS A 198 5.41 23.70 18.83
C HIS A 198 6.58 23.56 19.82
N TYR A 199 7.08 22.34 20.02
CA TYR A 199 8.25 22.10 20.88
C TYR A 199 9.50 22.80 20.33
N GLU A 200 9.75 22.69 19.01
CA GLU A 200 10.90 23.34 18.35
C GLU A 200 10.85 24.86 18.49
N GLU A 201 9.68 25.49 18.32
CA GLU A 201 9.49 26.93 18.57
C GLU A 201 9.78 27.33 20.02
N LEU A 202 9.37 26.52 20.99
CA LEU A 202 9.67 26.78 22.40
C LEU A 202 11.15 26.58 22.70
N GLU A 203 11.79 25.59 22.09
CA GLU A 203 13.21 25.33 22.25
C GLU A 203 14.06 26.48 21.69
N GLU A 204 13.69 27.04 20.53
CA GLU A 204 14.36 28.20 19.96
C GLU A 204 14.30 29.41 20.91
N LYS A 205 13.13 29.73 21.45
CA LYS A 205 12.94 30.80 22.46
C LYS A 205 13.69 30.53 23.76
N ALA A 206 13.81 29.26 24.15
CA ALA A 206 14.55 28.85 25.34
C ALA A 206 16.07 29.04 25.20
N ARG A 207 16.61 29.16 23.97
CA ARG A 207 18.04 29.43 23.72
C ARG A 207 18.41 30.91 23.88
N GLU A 208 17.43 31.82 23.90
CA GLU A 208 17.67 33.27 24.00
C GLU A 208 18.20 33.70 25.38
N SER A 209 17.79 33.04 26.46
CA SER A 209 18.29 33.32 27.81
C SER A 209 17.99 32.18 28.80
N GLU A 210 18.76 32.09 29.89
CA GLU A 210 18.51 31.10 30.95
C GLU A 210 17.16 31.36 31.67
N GLU A 211 16.74 32.62 31.77
CA GLU A 211 15.44 32.98 32.35
C GLU A 211 14.27 32.48 31.48
N THR A 212 14.34 32.64 30.16
CA THR A 212 13.34 32.11 29.23
C THR A 212 13.35 30.58 29.23
N ARG A 213 14.52 29.95 29.32
CA ARG A 213 14.64 28.48 29.46
C ARG A 213 13.91 27.94 30.68
N LEU A 214 14.09 28.57 31.84
CA LEU A 214 13.40 28.17 33.08
C LEU A 214 11.88 28.37 32.99
N ARG A 215 11.43 29.47 32.37
CA ARG A 215 10.00 29.75 32.17
C ARG A 215 9.30 28.76 31.23
N LEU A 216 10.00 28.29 30.19
CA LEU A 216 9.42 27.41 29.15
C LEU A 216 9.53 25.91 29.46
N LYS A 217 10.33 25.53 30.46
CA LYS A 217 10.60 24.13 30.83
C LYS A 217 9.33 23.29 31.05
N ASP A 218 8.35 23.83 31.77
CA ASP A 218 7.11 23.10 32.08
C ASP A 218 6.24 22.90 30.83
N GLY A 219 6.20 23.90 29.94
CA GLY A 219 5.51 23.80 28.65
C GLY A 219 6.14 22.72 27.75
N MET A 220 7.47 22.72 27.64
CA MET A 220 8.20 21.69 26.90
C MET A 220 7.97 20.29 27.49
N SER A 221 7.99 20.14 28.82
CA SER A 221 7.69 18.87 29.49
C SER A 221 6.25 18.40 29.25
N THR A 222 5.30 19.34 29.19
CA THR A 222 3.90 19.04 28.91
C THR A 222 3.73 18.47 27.51
N ILE A 223 4.38 19.08 26.51
CA ILE A 223 4.35 18.58 25.13
C ILE A 223 4.91 17.17 25.02
N LEU A 224 6.02 16.88 25.71
CA LEU A 224 6.62 15.54 25.71
C LEU A 224 5.67 14.48 26.31
N GLU A 225 4.97 14.81 27.40
CA GLU A 225 3.99 13.89 27.98
C GLU A 225 2.80 13.69 27.03
N GLU A 226 2.32 14.75 26.38
CA GLU A 226 1.24 14.64 25.39
C GLU A 226 1.65 13.76 24.19
N VAL A 227 2.87 13.89 23.67
CA VAL A 227 3.39 13.00 22.61
C VAL A 227 3.40 11.55 23.09
N LYS A 228 3.91 11.31 24.30
CA LYS A 228 3.92 9.96 24.89
C LYS A 228 2.51 9.37 25.03
N THR A 229 1.52 10.15 25.43
CA THR A 229 0.12 9.68 25.50
C THR A 229 -0.45 9.33 24.12
N LEU A 230 -0.04 10.02 23.06
CA LEU A 230 -0.42 9.67 21.68
C LEU A 230 0.22 8.35 21.23
N GLU A 231 1.46 8.07 21.65
CA GLU A 231 2.12 6.78 21.40
C GLU A 231 1.47 5.63 22.16
N GLU A 232 1.00 5.88 23.39
CA GLU A 232 0.22 4.91 24.16
C GLU A 232 -1.14 4.60 23.48
N GLY A 233 -1.65 5.50 22.63
CA GLY A 233 -2.89 5.30 21.87
C GLY A 233 -2.78 4.38 20.64
N ARG A 234 -1.63 3.77 20.34
CA ARG A 234 -1.45 2.91 19.16
C ARG A 234 -2.41 1.69 19.15
N PRO A 235 -2.82 1.19 17.97
CA PRO A 235 -3.74 0.05 17.85
C PRO A 235 -3.34 -1.19 18.67
N THR A 236 -2.04 -1.51 18.70
CA THR A 236 -1.46 -2.61 19.48
C THR A 236 -1.73 -2.44 20.98
N THR A 237 -1.56 -1.24 21.51
CA THR A 237 -1.87 -0.92 22.90
C THR A 237 -3.37 -1.02 23.17
N TYR A 238 -4.23 -0.58 22.24
CA TYR A 238 -5.68 -0.70 22.38
C TYR A 238 -6.15 -2.15 22.46
N ILE A 239 -5.62 -3.05 21.61
CA ILE A 239 -5.90 -4.49 21.71
C ILE A 239 -5.46 -5.02 23.07
N ASN A 240 -4.22 -4.75 23.47
CA ASN A 240 -3.69 -5.21 24.75
C ASN A 240 -4.54 -4.71 25.93
N LEU A 241 -5.01 -3.46 25.87
CA LEU A 241 -5.89 -2.87 26.88
C LEU A 241 -7.28 -3.55 26.88
N LYS A 242 -7.87 -3.78 25.71
CA LYS A 242 -9.16 -4.45 25.52
C LYS A 242 -9.11 -5.91 25.98
N GLU A 243 -8.03 -6.62 25.70
CA GLU A 243 -7.80 -7.97 26.21
C GLU A 243 -7.63 -7.98 27.73
N LYS A 244 -6.81 -7.08 28.28
CA LYS A 244 -6.56 -6.97 29.71
C LYS A 244 -7.86 -6.67 30.47
N THR A 245 -8.67 -5.74 29.99
CA THR A 245 -10.00 -5.44 30.54
C THR A 245 -10.96 -6.62 30.40
N ARG A 246 -10.97 -7.34 29.27
CA ARG A 246 -11.80 -8.56 29.09
C ARG A 246 -11.38 -9.70 30.04
N ARG A 247 -10.07 -9.90 30.25
CA ARG A 247 -9.52 -10.89 31.20
C ARG A 247 -9.86 -10.50 32.65
N MET A 248 -9.75 -9.22 33.00
CA MET A 248 -10.17 -8.70 34.31
C MET A 248 -11.68 -8.89 34.53
N ALA A 249 -12.52 -8.57 33.54
CA ALA A 249 -13.97 -8.75 33.61
C ALA A 249 -14.38 -10.24 33.74
N LYS A 250 -13.68 -11.16 33.05
CA LYS A 250 -13.88 -12.62 33.21
C LYS A 250 -13.49 -13.09 34.61
N ARG A 251 -12.36 -12.62 35.15
CA ARG A 251 -11.93 -12.94 36.52
C ARG A 251 -12.96 -12.49 37.55
N ILE A 252 -13.44 -11.25 37.46
CA ILE A 252 -14.46 -10.71 38.37
C ILE A 252 -15.74 -11.54 38.31
N LYS A 253 -16.17 -11.99 37.13
CA LYS A 253 -17.35 -12.88 37.01
C LYS A 253 -17.13 -14.26 37.66
N CYS A 254 -15.94 -14.84 37.55
CA CYS A 254 -15.63 -16.13 38.18
C CYS A 254 -15.47 -16.05 39.70
N THR A 255 -15.14 -14.88 40.28
CA THR A 255 -15.07 -14.72 41.75
C THR A 255 -16.44 -14.46 42.40
N ILE A 256 -17.46 -14.16 41.59
CA ILE A 256 -18.84 -13.85 42.05
C ILE A 256 -19.78 -15.06 41.81
N SER A 257 -19.29 -16.14 41.20
CA SER A 257 -20.01 -17.41 40.98
C SER A 257 -19.58 -18.44 42.02
#